data_AF-A0A497BEF7-F1
#
_entry.id   AF-A0A497BEF7-F1
#
_cell.length_a   1.000
_cell.length_b   1.000
_cell.length_c   1.000
_cell.angle_alpha   90.00
_cell.angle_beta   90.00
_cell.angle_gamma   90.00
#
_symmetry.space_group_name_H-M   'P 1'
#
loop_
_entity.id
_entity.type
_entity.pdbx_description
1 polymer ?
#
loop_
_entity_poly.entity_id
_entity_poly.type
_entity_poly.pdbx_seq_one_letter_code
_entity_poly.pdbx_strand_id
1 'polypeptide(L)'
;MSTEALTLAVPASLARELDSASQGFLVEILERGLGALKIEQALKQYARGGISFGAAAHQAGVSQAELARHAYARGMEPPFSAETLSEELS
;
A
#
# COMPACT_ATOMS: atom_id res chain seq x y z
N MET A 1 0.42 -19.89 16.87
CA MET A 1 -0.02 -19.44 15.54
C MET A 1 0.00 -20.65 14.63
N SER A 2 -1.06 -20.88 13.86
CA SER A 2 -1.06 -21.93 12.84
C SER A 2 -0.22 -21.49 11.65
N THR A 3 0.61 -22.39 11.12
CA THR A 3 1.37 -22.16 9.89
C THR A 3 0.68 -22.89 8.74
N GLU A 4 0.58 -22.22 7.59
CA GLU A 4 0.11 -22.81 6.34
C GLU A 4 1.20 -22.69 5.27
N ALA A 5 1.30 -23.70 4.40
CA ALA A 5 2.26 -23.70 3.30
C ALA A 5 1.59 -23.16 2.03
N LEU A 6 2.26 -22.20 1.38
CA LEU A 6 1.84 -21.64 0.10
C LEU A 6 2.80 -22.10 -1.00
N THR A 7 2.28 -22.63 -2.11
CA THR A 7 3.07 -22.99 -3.29
C THR A 7 2.79 -21.99 -4.41
N LEU A 8 3.83 -21.40 -4.98
CA LEU A 8 3.74 -20.39 -6.04
C LEU A 8 4.60 -20.80 -7.23
N ALA A 9 4.05 -20.69 -8.44
CA ALA A 9 4.84 -20.76 -9.66
C ALA A 9 5.45 -19.38 -9.94
N VAL A 10 6.77 -19.29 -9.97
CA VAL A 10 7.52 -18.05 -10.21
C VAL A 10 8.53 -18.25 -11.35
N PRO A 11 9.01 -17.17 -12.00
CA PRO A 11 10.10 -17.27 -12.98
C PRO A 11 11.34 -17.94 -12.38
N ALA A 12 12.03 -18.77 -13.16
CA ALA A 12 13.20 -19.53 -12.71
C ALA A 12 14.38 -18.65 -12.22
N SER A 13 14.49 -17.41 -12.70
CA SER A 13 15.43 -16.42 -12.17
C SER A 13 15.11 -16.06 -10.73
N LEU A 14 13.84 -15.74 -10.44
CA LEU A 14 13.39 -15.38 -9.10
C LEU A 14 13.47 -16.57 -8.14
N ALA A 15 13.11 -17.77 -8.60
CA ALA A 15 13.25 -18.98 -7.79
C ALA A 15 14.70 -19.18 -7.30
N ARG A 16 15.70 -18.99 -8.18
CA ARG A 16 17.13 -19.11 -7.84
C ARG A 16 17.60 -18.04 -6.85
N GLU A 17 17.09 -16.82 -6.96
CA GLU A 17 17.41 -15.74 -6.03
C GLU A 17 16.86 -16.04 -4.62
N LEU A 18 15.62 -16.55 -4.56
CA LEU A 18 14.93 -16.88 -3.33
C LEU A 18 15.41 -18.18 -2.68
N ASP A 19 16.06 -19.09 -3.41
CA ASP A 19 16.50 -20.40 -2.91
C ASP A 19 17.50 -20.29 -1.74
N SER A 20 18.30 -19.22 -1.72
CA SER A 20 19.26 -18.95 -0.63
C SER A 20 18.68 -18.21 0.57
N ALA A 21 17.43 -17.75 0.48
CA ALA A 21 16.78 -16.96 1.53
C ALA A 21 16.29 -17.83 2.68
N SER A 22 16.36 -17.29 3.90
CA SER A 22 15.70 -17.93 5.04
C SER A 22 14.18 -17.82 4.93
N GLN A 23 13.44 -18.78 5.51
CA GLN A 23 11.98 -18.70 5.57
C GLN A 23 11.48 -17.39 6.19
N GLY A 24 12.16 -16.89 7.23
CA GLY A 24 11.82 -15.60 7.85
C GLY A 24 11.95 -14.42 6.89
N PHE A 25 13.02 -14.39 6.10
CA PHE A 25 13.23 -13.36 5.08
C PHE A 25 12.19 -13.43 3.95
N LEU A 26 11.83 -14.65 3.53
CA LEU A 26 10.77 -14.86 2.54
C LEU A 26 9.41 -14.35 3.03
N VAL A 27 9.06 -14.63 4.28
CA VAL A 27 7.83 -14.13 4.90
C VAL A 27 7.86 -12.60 4.96
N GLU A 28 8.98 -12.00 5.38
CA GLU A 28 9.12 -10.55 5.45
C GLU A 28 8.97 -9.87 4.07
N ILE A 29 9.56 -10.45 3.02
CA ILE A 29 9.38 -9.96 1.64
C ILE A 29 7.90 -10.01 1.26
N LEU A 30 7.22 -11.12 1.53
CA LEU A 30 5.82 -11.30 1.17
C LEU A 30 4.91 -10.31 1.91
N GLU A 31 5.11 -10.12 3.21
CA GLU A 31 4.34 -9.17 4.02
C GLU A 31 4.53 -7.73 3.53
N ARG A 32 5.79 -7.31 3.34
CA ARG A 32 6.12 -5.97 2.84
C ARG A 32 5.59 -5.74 1.42
N GLY A 33 5.79 -6.71 0.53
CA GLY A 33 5.33 -6.65 -0.85
C GLY A 33 3.80 -6.58 -0.96
N LEU A 34 3.09 -7.39 -0.17
CA LEU A 34 1.64 -7.38 -0.12
C LEU A 34 1.11 -6.02 0.37
N GLY A 35 1.68 -5.47 1.43
CA GLY A 35 1.30 -4.16 1.95
C GLY A 35 1.52 -3.05 0.92
N ALA A 36 2.69 -3.02 0.28
CA ALA A 36 3.02 -2.01 -0.73
C ALA A 36 2.06 -2.07 -1.93
N LEU A 37 1.76 -3.27 -2.43
CA LEU A 37 0.85 -3.47 -3.56
C LEU A 37 -0.60 -3.07 -3.23
N LYS A 38 -1.07 -3.37 -2.01
CA LYS A 38 -2.41 -2.94 -1.56
C LYS A 38 -2.56 -1.42 -1.53
N ILE A 39 -1.58 -0.72 -0.97
CA ILE A 39 -1.53 0.75 -0.95
C ILE A 39 -1.54 1.31 -2.38
N GLU A 40 -0.70 0.77 -3.26
CA GLU A 40 -0.62 1.24 -4.65
C GLU A 40 -1.94 1.06 -5.40
N GLN A 41 -2.58 -0.10 -5.26
CA GLN A 41 -3.88 -0.37 -5.89
C GLN A 41 -4.99 0.53 -5.35
N ALA A 42 -5.02 0.77 -4.04
CA ALA A 42 -6.00 1.65 -3.42
C ALA A 42 -5.85 3.11 -3.91
N LEU A 43 -4.62 3.62 -3.95
CA LEU A 43 -4.35 4.97 -4.47
C LEU A 43 -4.68 5.10 -5.96
N LYS A 44 -4.40 4.06 -6.78
CA LYS A 44 -4.81 4.04 -8.19
C LYS A 44 -6.33 4.12 -8.37
N GLN A 45 -7.11 3.46 -7.50
CA GLN A 45 -8.57 3.52 -7.56
C GLN A 45 -9.10 4.88 -7.09
N TYR A 46 -8.53 5.43 -6.01
CA TYR A 46 -8.84 6.77 -5.54
C TYR A 46 -8.56 7.83 -6.61
N ALA A 47 -7.38 7.80 -7.23
CA ALA A 47 -6.98 8.78 -8.26
C ALA A 47 -7.87 8.75 -9.52
N ARG A 48 -8.53 7.63 -9.81
CA ARG A 48 -9.51 7.49 -10.89
C ARG A 48 -10.92 7.99 -10.52
N GLY A 49 -11.11 8.47 -9.28
CA GLY A 49 -12.40 8.88 -8.75
C GLY A 49 -13.37 7.74 -8.44
N GLY A 50 -12.88 6.48 -8.39
CA GLY A 50 -13.74 5.30 -8.20
C GLY A 50 -14.16 5.06 -6.76
N ILE A 51 -13.40 5.58 -5.79
CA ILE A 51 -13.63 5.39 -4.35
C ILE A 51 -13.22 6.65 -3.56
N SER A 52 -13.78 6.83 -2.37
CA SER A 52 -13.35 7.89 -1.45
C SER A 52 -11.98 7.58 -0.85
N PHE A 53 -11.31 8.61 -0.31
CA PHE A 53 -10.00 8.44 0.34
C PHE A 53 -10.05 7.50 1.55
N GLY A 54 -11.12 7.60 2.36
CA GLY A 54 -11.35 6.68 3.47
C GLY A 54 -11.58 5.23 3.03
N ALA A 55 -12.31 5.02 1.93
CA ALA A 55 -12.49 3.69 1.36
C ALA A 55 -11.18 3.10 0.82
N ALA A 56 -10.33 3.94 0.21
CA ALA A 56 -8.99 3.54 -0.21
C ALA A 56 -8.12 3.10 0.98
N ALA A 57 -8.15 3.84 2.10
CA ALA A 57 -7.38 3.49 3.31
C ALA A 57 -7.83 2.15 3.89
N HIS A 58 -9.14 1.95 3.97
CA HIS A 58 -9.73 0.68 4.39
C HIS A 58 -9.30 -0.49 3.48
N GLN A 59 -9.36 -0.32 2.16
CA GLN A 59 -8.95 -1.35 1.21
C GLN A 59 -7.45 -1.68 1.30
N ALA A 60 -6.61 -0.66 1.55
CA ALA A 60 -5.18 -0.83 1.77
C ALA A 60 -4.85 -1.47 3.13
N GLY A 61 -5.81 -1.51 4.07
CA GLY A 61 -5.60 -2.02 5.42
C GLY A 61 -4.74 -1.10 6.28
N VAL A 62 -4.72 0.20 5.98
CA VAL A 62 -3.91 1.22 6.68
C VAL A 62 -4.79 2.37 7.17
N SER A 63 -4.27 3.17 8.09
CA SER A 63 -4.95 4.40 8.51
C SER A 63 -5.01 5.43 7.37
N GLN A 64 -5.97 6.36 7.42
CA GLN A 64 -6.02 7.46 6.44
C GLN A 64 -4.76 8.33 6.48
N ALA A 65 -4.19 8.57 7.67
CA ALA A 65 -2.95 9.33 7.83
C ALA A 65 -1.75 8.61 7.18
N GLU A 66 -1.68 7.29 7.31
CA GLU A 66 -0.65 6.49 6.64
C GLU A 66 -0.82 6.51 5.11
N LEU A 67 -2.04 6.32 4.63
CA LEU A 67 -2.34 6.43 3.20
C LEU A 67 -1.96 7.83 2.66
N ALA A 68 -2.21 8.89 3.43
CA ALA A 68 -1.91 10.27 3.04
C ALA A 68 -0.41 10.47 2.80
N ARG A 69 0.45 9.93 3.68
CA ARG A 69 1.91 9.95 3.46
C ARG A 69 2.30 9.29 2.13
N HIS A 70 1.67 8.17 1.81
CA HIS A 70 1.91 7.48 0.53
C HIS A 70 1.35 8.23 -0.68
N ALA A 71 0.22 8.93 -0.52
CA ALA A 71 -0.39 9.78 -1.53
C ALA A 71 0.50 10.99 -1.84
N TYR A 72 0.97 11.70 -0.80
CA TYR A 72 1.83 12.88 -0.93
C TYR A 72 3.17 12.54 -1.58
N ALA A 73 3.78 11.43 -1.19
CA ALA A 73 5.01 10.94 -1.82
C ALA A 73 4.87 10.65 -3.34
N ARG A 74 3.62 10.56 -3.85
CA ARG A 74 3.28 10.32 -5.25
C ARG A 74 2.68 11.58 -5.93
N GLY A 75 2.75 12.74 -5.28
CA GLY A 75 2.21 14.00 -5.79
C GLY A 75 0.68 14.11 -5.75
N MET A 76 0.00 13.22 -5.02
CA MET A 76 -1.44 13.32 -4.79
C MET A 76 -1.66 14.24 -3.59
N GLU A 77 -1.59 15.55 -3.82
CA GLU A 77 -1.87 16.55 -2.79
C GLU A 77 -3.39 16.66 -2.56
N PRO A 78 -3.84 16.92 -1.32
CA PRO A 78 -5.24 17.24 -1.09
C PRO A 78 -5.58 18.49 -1.88
N PRO A 79 -6.83 18.65 -2.35
CA PRO A 79 -7.28 19.94 -2.84
C PRO A 79 -7.14 20.95 -1.69
N PHE A 80 -6.14 21.83 -1.78
CA PHE A 80 -5.90 22.90 -0.84
C PHE A 80 -6.31 24.21 -1.50
N SER A 81 -7.28 24.90 -0.92
CA SER A 81 -7.66 26.25 -1.31
C SER A 81 -7.36 27.21 -0.16
N ALA A 82 -7.12 28.48 -0.47
CA ALA A 82 -6.95 29.51 0.56
C ALA A 82 -8.18 29.61 1.48
N GLU A 83 -9.37 29.30 0.95
CA GLU A 83 -10.64 29.24 1.67
C GLU A 83 -10.63 28.09 2.69
N THR A 84 -10.27 26.87 2.26
CA THR A 84 -10.13 25.70 3.14
C THR A 84 -9.12 25.93 4.26
N LEU A 85 -8.01 26.61 3.98
CA LEU A 85 -7.03 26.96 5.01
C LEU A 85 -7.61 27.92 6.06
N SER A 86 -8.38 28.91 5.61
CA SER A 86 -8.96 29.91 6.50
C SER A 86 -10.00 29.31 7.45
N GLU A 87 -10.77 28.32 6.99
CA GLU A 87 -11.77 27.60 7.79
C GLU A 87 -11.14 26.72 8.88
N GLU A 88 -10.03 26.03 8.58
CA GLU A 88 -9.37 25.12 9.53
C GLU A 88 -8.52 25.85 10.60
N LEU A 89 -8.17 27.12 10.35
CA LEU A 89 -7.36 27.94 11.26
C LEU A 89 -8.19 28.95 12.09
N SER A 90 -9.49 29.04 11.86
CA SER A 90 -10.44 29.87 12.63
C SER A 90 -11.07 29.11 13.78
#